data_AF-A0A1Z4KVB6-F1
#
_entry.id   AF-A0A1Z4KVB6-F1
#
_cell.length_a   1.000
_cell.length_b   1.000
_cell.length_c   1.000
_cell.angle_alpha   90.00
_cell.angle_beta   90.00
_cell.angle_gamma   90.00
#
_symmetry.space_group_name_H-M   'P 1'
#
loop_
_entity.id
_entity.type
_entity.pdbx_description
1 polymer ?
#
loop_
_entity_poly.entity_id
_entity_poly.type
_entity_poly.pdbx_seq_one_letter_code
_entity_poly.pdbx_strand_id
1 'polypeptide(L)' 'MKKHLVELLHEIGYHYLVASCDKANIESHKVAQRIGMNEKSRQKIVNDKHLLFYIDKKIYVS' A
#
# COMPACT_ATOMS: atom_id res chain seq x y z
N MET A 1 -0.51 13.82 4.34
CA MET A 1 0.13 13.09 3.21
C MET A 1 -0.79 12.01 2.62
N LYS A 2 -1.13 10.91 3.33
CA LYS A 2 -2.05 9.87 2.81
C LYS A 2 -3.41 10.41 2.35
N LYS A 3 -4.03 11.31 3.14
CA LYS A 3 -5.35 11.90 2.84
C LYS A 3 -5.43 12.54 1.44
N HIS A 4 -4.45 13.36 1.07
CA HIS A 4 -4.45 14.06 -0.22
C HIS A 4 -4.29 13.09 -1.41
N LEU A 5 -3.48 12.04 -1.26
CA LEU A 5 -3.33 11.01 -2.29
C LEU A 5 -4.62 10.20 -2.45
N VAL A 6 -5.29 9.87 -1.33
CA VAL A 6 -6.56 9.13 -1.32
C VAL A 6 -7.68 9.95 -1.97
N GLU A 7 -7.76 11.25 -1.67
CA GLU A 7 -8.71 12.18 -2.29
C GLU A 7 -8.49 12.29 -3.81
N LEU A 8 -7.25 12.51 -4.25
CA LEU A 8 -6.92 12.55 -5.67
C LEU A 8 -7.30 11.24 -6.38
N LEU A 9 -6.93 10.09 -5.82
CA LEU A 9 -7.24 8.78 -6.40
C LEU A 9 -8.76 8.56 -6.53
N HIS A 10 -9.53 9.05 -5.56
CA HIS A 10 -10.99 9.00 -5.64
C HIS A 10 -11.54 9.86 -6.78
N GLU A 11 -11.03 11.09 -6.93
CA GLU A 11 -11.43 12.01 -8.02
C GLU A 11 -11.16 11.40 -9.41
N ILE A 12 -10.06 10.64 -9.56
CA ILE A 12 -9.72 9.96 -10.81
C ILE A 12 -10.31 8.54 -10.94
N GLY A 13 -11.24 8.15 -10.07
CA GLY A 13 -12.04 6.92 -10.20
C GLY A 13 -11.38 5.64 -9.69
N TYR A 14 -10.33 5.72 -8.86
CA TYR A 14 -9.69 4.56 -8.26
C TYR A 14 -10.30 4.24 -6.89
N HIS A 15 -10.57 2.96 -6.67
CA HIS A 15 -11.24 2.47 -5.45
C HIS A 15 -10.29 1.85 -4.42
N TYR A 16 -9.03 1.65 -4.78
CA TYR A 16 -8.05 1.02 -3.91
C TYR A 16 -6.63 1.54 -4.19
N LEU A 17 -5.80 1.53 -3.16
CA LEU A 17 -4.37 1.82 -3.25
C LEU A 17 -3.58 0.54 -2.97
N VAL A 18 -2.66 0.20 -3.87
CA VAL A 18 -1.69 -0.88 -3.66
C VAL A 18 -0.31 -0.26 -3.49
N ALA A 19 0.39 -0.70 -2.45
CA ALA A 19 1.82 -0.44 -2.28
C ALA A 19 2.56 -1.78 -2.18
N SER A 20 3.79 -1.81 -2.65
CA SER A 20 4.67 -2.96 -2.47
C SER A 20 6.06 -2.51 -2.07
N CYS A 21 6.74 -3.33 -1.27
CA CYS A 21 8.14 -3.12 -0.96
C CYS A 21 8.86 -4.45 -0.75
N ASP A 22 10.18 -4.43 -0.89
CA ASP A 22 11.03 -5.58 -0.60
C ASP A 22 10.84 -6.00 0.86
N LYS A 23 10.77 -7.30 1.12
CA LYS A 23 10.63 -7.87 2.49
C LYS A 23 11.77 -7.47 3.43
N ALA A 24 12.95 -7.18 2.87
CA ALA A 24 14.10 -6.69 3.63
C ALA A 24 13.98 -5.19 3.98
N ASN A 25 13.06 -4.44 3.36
CA ASN A 25 12.91 -3.01 3.56
C ASN A 25 11.99 -2.71 4.77
N ILE A 26 12.57 -2.90 5.95
CA ILE A 26 11.90 -2.71 7.25
C ILE A 26 11.31 -1.31 7.38
N GLU A 27 12.01 -0.27 6.90
CA GLU A 27 11.53 1.11 7.00
C GLU A 27 10.26 1.34 6.17
N SER A 28 10.17 0.74 4.99
CA SER A 28 8.95 0.80 4.18
C SER A 28 7.78 0.07 4.84
N HIS A 29 8.03 -1.04 5.55
CA HIS A 29 6.99 -1.73 6.34
C HIS A 29 6.46 -0.83 7.45
N LYS A 30 7.35 -0.17 8.20
CA LYS A 30 6.96 0.79 9.26
C LYS A 30 6.13 1.92 8.68
N VAL A 31 6.50 2.45 7.51
CA VAL A 31 5.70 3.49 6.83
C VAL A 31 4.32 2.96 6.48
N ALA A 32 4.21 1.80 5.84
CA ALA A 32 2.93 1.20 5.44
C ALA A 32 2.00 0.97 6.64
N GLN A 33 2.54 0.46 7.75
CA GLN A 33 1.81 0.28 9.01
C GLN A 33 1.38 1.62 9.61
N ARG A 34 2.28 2.62 9.67
CA ARG A 34 1.99 3.96 10.20
C ARG A 34 0.88 4.67 9.44
N ILE A 35 0.79 4.44 8.13
CA ILE A 35 -0.29 5.01 7.31
C ILE A 35 -1.54 4.10 7.26
N GLY A 36 -1.60 3.06 8.09
CA GLY A 36 -2.78 2.19 8.27
C GLY A 36 -3.07 1.29 7.07
N MET A 37 -2.08 0.96 6.25
CA MET A 37 -2.26 -0.03 5.19
C MET A 37 -2.13 -1.44 5.75
N ASN A 38 -2.99 -2.34 5.28
CA ASN A 38 -2.98 -3.73 5.71
C ASN A 38 -2.03 -4.55 4.83
N GLU A 39 -1.05 -5.20 5.47
CA GLU A 39 -0.24 -6.21 4.80
C GLU A 39 -1.14 -7.34 4.30
N LYS A 40 -0.88 -7.82 3.09
CA LYS A 40 -1.50 -9.04 2.57
C LYS A 40 -0.47 -10.16 2.61
N SER A 41 -0.91 -11.35 2.98
CA SER A 41 -0.11 -12.57 2.97
C SER A 41 0.41 -12.98 1.58
N ARG A 42 -0.01 -12.29 0.50
CA ARG A 42 0.55 -12.51 -0.83
C ARG A 42 1.95 -11.94 -0.90
N GLN A 43 2.93 -12.83 -0.97
CA GLN A 43 4.29 -12.55 -1.39
C GLN A 43 4.46 -12.95 -2.86
N LYS A 44 5.30 -12.22 -3.59
CA LYS A 44 5.74 -12.63 -4.93
C LYS A 44 7.25 -12.51 -5.01
N ILE A 45 7.89 -13.45 -5.69
CA ILE A 45 9.31 -13.34 -6.04
C ILE A 45 9.39 -12.67 -7.41
N VAL A 46 10.09 -11.55 -7.50
CA VAL A 46 10.34 -10.81 -8.75
C VAL A 46 11.81 -10.43 -8.74
N ASN A 47 12.57 -10.84 -9.77
CA ASN A 47 14.01 -10.59 -9.86
C ASN A 47 14.76 -10.98 -8.57
N ASP A 48 14.51 -12.20 -8.07
CA ASP A 48 15.07 -12.77 -6.84
C ASP A 48 14.76 -12.01 -5.54
N LYS A 49 13.84 -11.04 -5.59
CA LYS A 49 13.39 -10.28 -4.42
C LYS A 49 12.00 -10.71 -3.99
N HIS A 50 11.85 -10.92 -2.68
CA HIS A 50 10.55 -11.14 -2.06
C HIS A 50 9.83 -9.80 -1.90
N LEU A 51 8.79 -9.58 -2.69
CA LEU A 51 7.90 -8.42 -2.57
C LEU A 51 6.74 -8.73 -1.62
N LEU A 52 6.49 -7.81 -0.71
CA LEU A 52 5.29 -7.75 0.11
C LEU A 52 4.32 -6.73 -0.45
N PHE A 53 3.02 -7.05 -0.38
CA PHE A 53 1.94 -6.21 -0.88
C PHE A 53 1.08 -5.70 0.26
N TYR A 54 0.74 -4.41 0.19
CA TYR A 54 -0.14 -3.71 1.10
C TYR A 54 -1.30 -3.15 0.28
N ILE A 55 -2.54 -3.43 0.71
CA ILE A 55 -3.73 -2.96 -0.01
C ILE A 55 -4.62 -2.19 0.95
N ASP A 56 -4.94 -0.96 0.58
CA ASP A 56 -6.01 -0.19 1.20
C ASP A 56 -7.26 -0.24 0.31
N LYS A 57 -8.30 -0.91 0.79
CA LYS A 57 -9.58 -1.09 0.07
C LYS A 57 -10.61 -0.02 0.42
N LYS A 58 -10.29 0.91 1.33
CA LYS A 58 -11.22 1.90 1.87
C LYS A 58 -10.76 3.30 1.50
N ILE A 59 -10.79 3.63 0.21
CA ILE A 59 -10.87 5.03 -0.22
C ILE A 59 -12.34 5.45 0.01
N TYR A 60 -12.73 5.66 1.27
CA TYR A 60 -14.00 6.31 1.61
C TYR A 60 -13.69 7.76 1.96
N VAL A 61 -14.17 8.67 1.13
CA VAL A 61 -14.26 10.09 1.50
C VAL A 61 -15.62 10.24 2.18
N SER A 62 -15.61 10.61 3.46
CA SER A 62 -16.80 11.07 4.19
C SER A 62 -17.20 12.46 3.72
#